data_AF-A0ABD6BIH5-F1
#
_entry.id   AF-A0ABD6BIH5-F1
#
_cell.length_a   1.000
_cell.length_b   1.000
_cell.length_c   1.000
_cell.angle_alpha   90.00
_cell.angle_beta   90.00
_cell.angle_gamma   90.00
#
_symmetry.space_group_name_H-M   'P 1'
#
loop_
_entity.id
_entity.type
_entity.pdbx_description
1 polymer ?
#
loop_
_entity_poly.entity_id
_entity_poly.type
_entity_poly.pdbx_seq_one_letter_code
_entity_poly.pdbx_strand_id
1 'polypeptide(L)' 'MPVPGYDPDDIDDALEARLGDEQLEDRLNDSELERYRSGDETLVELLDEGTIERLLDRRDAAD' A
#
# COMPACT_ATOMS: atom_id res chain seq x y z
N MET A 1 -10.31 5.82 6.04
CA MET A 1 -10.43 7.30 6.13
C MET A 1 -9.27 7.87 5.33
N PRO A 2 -9.40 9.04 4.65
CA PRO A 2 -8.30 9.60 3.89
C PRO A 2 -7.16 10.04 4.82
N VAL A 3 -5.94 9.60 4.52
CA VAL A 3 -4.73 10.07 5.21
C VAL A 3 -4.54 11.56 4.85
N PRO A 4 -4.48 12.49 5.82
CA PRO A 4 -4.42 13.92 5.50
C PRO A 4 -3.11 14.27 4.81
N GLY A 5 -3.17 14.57 3.50
CA GLY A 5 -2.02 15.07 2.73
C GLY A 5 -1.60 14.21 1.53
N TYR A 6 -2.19 13.03 1.35
CA TYR A 6 -1.96 12.19 0.17
C TYR A 6 -3.29 11.78 -0.45
N ASP A 7 -3.39 11.86 -1.78
CA ASP A 7 -4.51 11.27 -2.51
C ASP A 7 -4.38 9.74 -2.48
N PRO A 8 -5.51 8.99 -2.44
CA PRO A 8 -5.48 7.53 -2.34
C PRO A 8 -4.64 6.88 -3.46
N ASP A 9 -4.71 7.42 -4.68
CA ASP A 9 -3.89 6.99 -5.81
C ASP A 9 -2.38 7.18 -5.55
N ASP A 10 -1.95 8.31 -4.98
CA ASP A 10 -0.53 8.57 -4.67
C ASP A 10 0.02 7.63 -3.58
N ILE A 11 -0.83 7.28 -2.61
CA ILE A 11 -0.48 6.33 -1.56
C ILE A 11 -0.30 4.94 -2.17
N ASP A 12 -1.20 4.54 -3.04
CA ASP A 12 -1.17 3.23 -3.70
C ASP A 12 0.11 3.05 -4.52
N ASP A 13 0.43 4.02 -5.38
CA ASP A 13 1.67 4.03 -6.17
C ASP A 13 2.92 3.97 -5.26
N ALA A 14 2.91 4.71 -4.15
CA ALA A 14 4.02 4.70 -3.21
C ALA A 14 4.16 3.36 -2.46
N LEU A 15 3.05 2.70 -2.13
CA LEU A 15 3.03 1.39 -1.51
C LEU A 15 3.49 0.31 -2.49
N GLU A 16 3.02 0.34 -3.74
CA GLU A 16 3.42 -0.58 -4.80
C GLU A 16 4.93 -0.51 -5.03
N ALA A 17 5.48 0.69 -5.17
CA ALA A 17 6.92 0.91 -5.35
C ALA A 17 7.78 0.41 -4.16
N ARG A 18 7.19 0.27 -2.97
CA ARG A 18 7.88 -0.18 -1.75
C ARG A 18 7.74 -1.66 -1.47
N LEU A 19 6.55 -2.21 -1.68
CA LEU A 19 6.23 -3.61 -1.43
C LEU A 19 6.82 -4.46 -2.56
N GLY A 20 6.61 -4.08 -3.81
CA GLY A 20 6.90 -4.95 -4.95
C GLY A 20 6.11 -6.27 -4.86
N ASP A 21 6.07 -7.04 -5.95
CA ASP A 21 5.26 -8.26 -6.01
C ASP A 21 5.52 -9.24 -4.86
N GLU A 22 6.79 -9.47 -4.50
CA GLU A 22 7.16 -10.48 -3.51
C GLU A 22 6.68 -10.12 -2.09
N GLN A 23 6.78 -8.85 -1.65
CA GLN A 23 6.22 -8.47 -0.34
C GLN A 23 4.71 -8.30 -0.37
N LEU A 24 4.13 -8.03 -1.54
CA LEU A 24 2.69 -8.06 -1.74
C LEU A 24 2.15 -9.47 -1.47
N GLU A 25 2.78 -10.49 -2.02
CA GLU A 25 2.45 -11.92 -1.78
C GLU A 25 2.67 -12.35 -0.32
N ASP A 26 3.65 -11.75 0.38
CA ASP A 26 3.92 -12.04 1.79
C ASP A 26 2.94 -11.32 2.75
N ARG A 27 2.38 -10.18 2.32
CA ARG A 27 1.50 -9.33 3.14
C ARG A 27 0.02 -9.57 2.88
N LEU A 28 -0.34 -9.83 1.63
CA LEU A 28 -1.70 -10.06 1.16
C LEU A 28 -1.89 -11.55 0.90
N ASN A 29 -3.10 -12.05 1.18
CA ASN A 29 -3.48 -13.39 0.76
C ASN A 29 -3.81 -13.41 -0.74
N ASP A 30 -3.82 -14.60 -1.35
CA ASP A 30 -4.14 -14.78 -2.78
C ASP A 30 -5.42 -14.06 -3.22
N SER A 31 -6.45 -14.03 -2.36
CA SER A 31 -7.73 -13.37 -2.66
C SER A 31 -7.66 -11.84 -2.62
N GLU A 32 -6.81 -11.27 -1.79
CA GLU A 32 -6.60 -9.82 -1.69
C GLU A 32 -5.71 -9.36 -2.84
N LEU A 33 -4.71 -10.16 -3.18
CA LEU A 33 -3.80 -9.93 -4.30
C LEU A 33 -4.53 -9.99 -5.64
N GLU A 34 -5.49 -10.91 -5.79
CA GLU A 34 -6.36 -10.96 -6.98
C GLU A 34 -7.23 -9.70 -7.10
N ARG A 35 -7.81 -9.20 -6.01
CA ARG A 35 -8.60 -7.95 -6.02
C ARG A 35 -7.75 -6.74 -6.36
N TYR A 36 -6.55 -6.67 -5.79
CA TYR A 36 -5.56 -5.63 -6.14
C TYR A 36 -5.23 -5.66 -7.63
N ARG A 37 -4.89 -6.83 -8.18
CA ARG A 37 -4.56 -6.99 -9.61
C ARG A 37 -5.75 -6.74 -10.53
N SER A 38 -6.98 -6.97 -10.06
CA SER A 38 -8.22 -6.67 -10.79
C SER A 38 -8.54 -5.17 -10.78
N GLY A 39 -7.95 -4.40 -9.85
CA GLY A 39 -8.28 -3.00 -9.60
C GLY A 39 -9.62 -2.83 -8.86
N ASP A 40 -10.09 -3.88 -8.18
CA ASP A 40 -11.31 -3.85 -7.36
C ASP A 40 -11.07 -3.19 -5.99
N GLU A 41 -9.88 -3.38 -5.41
CA GLU A 41 -9.45 -2.76 -4.15
C GLU A 41 -8.01 -2.27 -4.26
N THR A 42 -7.71 -1.14 -3.62
CA THR A 42 -6.37 -0.55 -3.55
C THR A 42 -5.57 -1.09 -2.35
N LEU A 43 -4.24 -0.98 -2.37
CA LEU A 43 -3.37 -1.31 -1.22
C LEU A 43 -3.74 -0.51 0.03
N VAL A 44 -4.25 0.71 -0.13
CA VAL A 44 -4.71 1.53 1.01
C VAL A 44 -5.96 0.95 1.68
N GLU A 45 -6.74 0.17 0.94
CA GLU A 45 -7.95 -0.52 1.44
C GLU A 45 -7.63 -1.91 1.99
N LEU A 46 -6.65 -2.60 1.37
CA LEU A 46 -6.24 -3.95 1.75
C LEU A 46 -5.24 -3.98 2.92
N LEU A 47 -4.43 -2.93 3.08
CA LEU A 47 -3.44 -2.85 4.15
C LEU A 47 -3.97 -2.03 5.33
N ASP A 48 -3.58 -2.44 6.54
CA ASP A 48 -3.84 -1.65 7.74
C ASP A 48 -3.10 -0.31 7.73
N GLU A 49 -3.77 0.72 8.27
CA GLU A 49 -3.27 2.09 8.39
C GLU A 49 -1.87 2.14 9.02
N GLY A 50 -1.63 1.39 10.11
CA GLY A 50 -0.32 1.36 10.76
C GLY A 50 0.80 0.71 9.92
N THR A 51 0.46 -0.17 8.98
CA THR A 51 1.42 -0.72 8.01
C THR A 51 1.73 0.32 6.93
N ILE A 52 0.70 0.99 6.44
CA ILE A 52 0.79 2.05 5.43
C ILE A 52 1.67 3.18 5.96
N GLU A 53 1.37 3.71 7.16
CA GLU A 53 2.16 4.74 7.81
C GLU A 53 3.63 4.34 7.94
N ARG A 54 3.91 3.10 8.34
CA ARG A 54 5.30 2.62 8.49
C ARG A 54 6.05 2.51 7.16
N LEU A 55 5.35 2.18 6.07
CA LEU A 55 5.93 2.12 4.73
C LEU A 55 6.17 3.51 4.15
N LEU A 56 5.27 4.45 4.42
CA LEU A 56 5.37 5.85 4.01
C LEU A 56 6.42 6.62 4.82
N ASP A 57 6.48 6.46 6.15
CA ASP A 57 7.42 7.15 7.06
C ASP A 57 8.89 6.81 6.74
N ARG A 58 9.16 5.61 6.21
CA ARG A 58 10.48 5.24 5.68
C ARG A 58 10.98 6.18 4.56
N ARG A 59 10.11 7.00 3.96
CA ARG A 59 10.47 8.00 2.94
C ARG A 59 11.10 9.26 3.53
N ASP A 60 10.72 9.67 4.73
CA ASP A 60 11.21 10.91 5.36
C ASP A 60 12.55 10.72 6.11
N ALA A 61 12.89 9.49 6.49
CA ALA A 61 14.14 9.21 7.22
C ALA A 61 15.42 9.18 6.35
N ALA A 62 15.32 9.49 5.05
CA ALA A 62 16.43 9.39 4.09
C ALA A 62 16.86 10.73 3.46
N ASP A 63 16.38 11.88 3.94
CA ASP A 63 16.80 13.22 3.46
C ASP A 63 17.68 13.97 4.49
#